data_AF-A0A3M7IDA8-F1
#
_entry.id   AF-A0A3M7IDA8-F1
#
_cell.length_a   1.000
_cell.length_b   1.000
_cell.length_c   1.000
_cell.angle_alpha   90.00
_cell.angle_beta   90.00
_cell.angle_gamma   90.00
#
_symmetry.space_group_name_H-M   'P 1'
#
loop_
_entity.id
_entity.type
_entity.pdbx_description
1 polymer ?
#
loop_
_entity_poly.entity_id
_entity_poly.type
_entity_poly.pdbx_seq_one_letter_code
_entity_poly.pdbx_strand_id
1 'polypeptide(L)'
;MAPKKSSKTSDSINAKLALTIKSGKVTLGYKSTLKTLRAGKAKLIIIAGNTPPLRKSELEYYSMLAKCSVHHFSGNNVSIPPHI
;
A
#
# COMPACT_ATOMS: atom_id res chain seq x y z
N MET A 1 24.82 -3.36 -13.67
CA MET A 1 23.72 -3.20 -12.69
C MET A 1 23.97 -1.93 -11.89
N ALA A 2 23.16 -0.88 -12.09
CA ALA A 2 23.35 0.41 -11.43
C ALA A 2 22.74 0.40 -10.00
N PRO A 3 23.40 1.03 -9.00
CA PRO A 3 22.95 1.00 -7.61
C PRO A 3 21.74 1.92 -7.39
N LYS A 4 20.63 1.37 -6.88
CA LYS A 4 19.43 2.13 -6.49
C LYS A 4 19.73 2.98 -5.24
N LYS A 5 19.79 4.30 -5.43
CA LYS A 5 19.90 5.31 -4.37
C LYS A 5 18.49 5.62 -3.84
N SER A 6 18.12 5.08 -2.68
CA SER A 6 16.81 5.33 -2.05
C SER A 6 16.96 5.56 -0.55
N SER A 7 17.11 6.81 -0.09
CA SER A 7 17.22 7.06 1.36
C SER A 7 16.83 8.47 1.84
N LYS A 8 15.88 9.18 1.20
CA LYS A 8 15.33 10.45 1.75
C LYS A 8 13.81 10.65 1.64
N THR A 9 13.06 9.74 1.01
CA THR A 9 11.61 9.92 0.74
C THR A 9 10.70 9.11 1.68
N SER A 10 11.26 8.13 2.38
CA SER A 10 10.53 7.20 3.25
C SER A 10 9.85 7.89 4.45
N ASP A 11 10.51 8.87 5.07
CA ASP A 11 9.96 9.56 6.26
C ASP A 11 8.73 10.40 5.93
N SER A 12 8.68 11.00 4.74
CA SER A 12 7.54 11.82 4.30
C SER A 12 6.28 10.99 4.02
N ILE A 13 6.43 9.73 3.63
CA ILE A 13 5.28 8.84 3.33
C ILE A 13 4.63 8.36 4.63
N ASN A 14 5.43 8.03 5.64
CA ASN A 14 4.93 7.61 6.95
C ASN A 14 4.08 8.70 7.62
N ALA A 15 4.51 9.96 7.54
CA ALA A 15 3.73 11.09 8.04
C ALA A 15 2.40 11.28 7.29
N LYS A 16 2.39 11.13 5.96
CA LYS A 16 1.16 11.19 5.13
C LYS A 16 0.21 10.03 5.42
N LEU A 17 0.76 8.84 5.63
CA LEU A 17 0.03 7.64 6.04
C LEU A 17 -0.65 7.85 7.39
N ALA A 18 0.07 8.33 8.39
CA ALA A 18 -0.48 8.61 9.72
C ALA A 18 -1.68 9.58 9.66
N LEU A 19 -1.58 10.63 8.83
CA LEU A 19 -2.69 11.57 8.62
C LEU A 19 -3.88 10.92 7.91
N THR A 20 -3.61 10.10 6.88
CA THR A 20 -4.65 9.38 6.13
C THR A 20 -5.36 8.33 6.99
N ILE A 21 -4.65 7.69 7.92
CA ILE A 21 -5.25 6.78 8.89
C ILE A 21 -6.11 7.55 9.90
N LYS A 22 -5.66 8.73 10.35
CA LYS A 22 -6.37 9.54 11.34
C LYS A 22 -7.66 10.18 10.81
N SER A 23 -7.65 10.67 9.57
CA SER A 23 -8.76 11.46 9.01
C SER A 23 -9.45 10.81 7.80
N GLY A 24 -8.85 9.79 7.20
CA GLY A 24 -9.30 9.18 5.95
C GLY A 24 -10.04 7.86 6.15
N LYS A 25 -10.62 7.35 5.06
CA LYS A 25 -11.19 6.01 5.00
C LYS A 25 -10.11 5.05 4.51
N VAL A 26 -9.65 4.18 5.40
CA VAL A 26 -8.62 3.18 5.11
C VAL A 26 -9.22 1.78 5.29
N THR A 27 -8.91 0.88 4.35
CA THR A 27 -9.21 -0.55 4.49
C THR A 27 -7.91 -1.33 4.58
N LEU A 28 -7.72 -2.07 5.66
CA LEU A 28 -6.56 -2.92 5.90
C LEU A 28 -6.90 -4.39 5.67
N GLY A 29 -5.92 -5.16 5.20
CA GLY A 29 -6.04 -6.60 4.95
C GLY A 29 -6.31 -6.97 3.49
N TYR A 30 -5.96 -8.21 3.12
CA TYR A 30 -6.00 -8.69 1.74
C TYR A 30 -7.42 -8.82 1.16
N LYS A 31 -8.31 -9.51 1.88
CA LYS A 31 -9.68 -9.78 1.39
C LYS A 31 -10.51 -8.50 1.25
N SER A 32 -10.38 -7.60 2.22
CA SER A 32 -11.03 -6.29 2.24
C SER A 32 -10.51 -5.42 1.11
N THR A 33 -9.19 -5.27 0.95
CA THR A 33 -8.59 -4.48 -0.15
C THR A 33 -9.02 -4.98 -1.52
N LEU A 34 -9.06 -6.30 -1.76
CA LEU A 34 -9.61 -6.85 -3.00
C LEU A 34 -11.08 -6.45 -3.24
N LYS A 35 -11.91 -6.43 -2.19
CA LYS A 35 -13.31 -6.02 -2.29
C LYS A 35 -13.43 -4.52 -2.60
N THR A 36 -12.65 -3.67 -1.94
CA THR A 36 -12.63 -2.21 -2.21
C THR A 36 -12.09 -1.89 -3.60
N LEU A 37 -11.11 -2.67 -4.06
CA LEU A 37 -10.50 -2.53 -5.37
C LEU A 37 -11.45 -2.93 -6.49
N ARG A 38 -12.13 -4.08 -6.35
CA ARG A 38 -13.19 -4.52 -7.28
C ARG A 38 -14.39 -3.57 -7.33
N ALA A 39 -14.68 -2.91 -6.21
CA ALA A 39 -15.73 -1.89 -6.15
C ALA A 39 -15.31 -0.53 -6.75
N GLY A 40 -14.06 -0.36 -7.21
CA GLY A 40 -13.54 0.89 -7.76
C GLY A 40 -13.45 2.05 -6.75
N LYS A 41 -13.54 1.74 -5.45
CA LYS A 41 -13.51 2.76 -4.38
C LYS A 41 -12.09 3.04 -3.89
N ALA A 42 -11.15 2.12 -4.13
CA ALA A 42 -9.75 2.33 -3.83
C ALA A 42 -9.17 3.41 -4.77
N LYS A 43 -8.28 4.26 -4.23
CA LYS A 43 -7.52 5.26 -5.01
C LYS A 43 -6.01 5.03 -4.93
N LEU A 44 -5.57 4.45 -3.81
CA LEU A 44 -4.19 4.13 -3.51
C LEU A 44 -4.14 2.76 -2.82
N ILE A 45 -3.20 1.93 -3.24
CA ILE A 45 -2.86 0.65 -2.61
C ILE A 45 -1.44 0.73 -2.11
N ILE A 46 -1.21 0.27 -0.88
CA ILE A 46 0.12 0.20 -0.28
C ILE A 46 0.44 -1.26 -0.04
N ILE A 47 1.53 -1.74 -0.63
CA ILE A 47 1.97 -3.13 -0.52
C ILE A 47 3.21 -3.15 0.36
N ALA A 48 3.14 -3.86 1.49
CA ALA A 48 4.28 -4.05 2.38
C ALA A 48 5.33 -4.98 1.74
N GLY A 49 6.60 -4.74 2.04
CA GLY A 49 7.72 -5.48 1.45
C GLY A 49 7.74 -6.98 1.80
N ASN A 50 7.11 -7.36 2.92
CA ASN A 50 6.99 -8.76 3.35
C ASN A 50 5.79 -9.52 2.73
N THR A 51 5.02 -8.88 1.84
CA THR A 51 3.87 -9.52 1.18
C THR A 51 4.36 -10.61 0.22
N PRO A 52 3.82 -11.85 0.27
CA PRO A 52 4.24 -12.91 -0.62
C PRO A 52 4.11 -12.52 -2.11
N PRO A 53 5.07 -12.93 -2.96
CA PRO A 53 5.16 -12.47 -4.35
C PRO A 53 3.88 -12.73 -5.15
N LEU A 54 3.23 -13.89 -4.94
CA LEU A 54 1.96 -14.21 -5.61
C LEU A 54 0.86 -13.20 -5.31
N ARG A 55 0.66 -12.83 -4.03
CA ARG A 55 -0.36 -11.85 -3.63
C ARG A 55 0.00 -10.43 -4.09
N LYS A 56 1.30 -10.12 -4.11
CA LYS A 56 1.78 -8.84 -4.64
C LYS A 56 1.43 -8.70 -6.12
N SER A 57 1.74 -9.70 -6.94
CA SER A 57 1.40 -9.70 -8.36
C SER A 57 -0.12 -9.64 -8.60
N GLU A 58 -0.91 -10.33 -7.78
CA GLU A 58 -2.36 -10.28 -7.85
C GLU A 58 -2.92 -8.87 -7.55
N LEU A 59 -2.43 -8.23 -6.47
CA LEU A 59 -2.81 -6.85 -6.11
C LEU A 59 -2.38 -5.84 -7.18
N GLU A 60 -1.18 -5.98 -7.74
CA GLU A 60 -0.69 -5.13 -8.83
C GLU A 60 -1.56 -5.26 -10.08
N TYR A 61 -1.92 -6.49 -10.44
CA TYR A 61 -2.79 -6.76 -11.59
C TYR A 61 -4.17 -6.11 -11.44
N TYR A 62 -4.83 -6.33 -10.29
CA TYR A 62 -6.13 -5.70 -10.05
C TYR A 62 -6.03 -4.18 -9.93
N SER A 63 -4.91 -3.65 -9.43
CA SER A 63 -4.70 -2.21 -9.36
C SER A 63 -4.61 -1.57 -10.74
N MET A 64 -3.97 -2.25 -11.71
CA MET A 64 -3.93 -1.79 -13.09
C MET A 64 -5.33 -1.75 -13.71
N LEU A 65 -6.13 -2.79 -13.51
CA LEU A 65 -7.51 -2.83 -14.00
C LEU A 65 -8.38 -1.72 -13.39
N ALA A 66 -8.22 -1.47 -12.09
CA ALA A 66 -8.97 -0.45 -11.36
C ALA A 66 -8.37 0.98 -11.50
N LYS A 67 -7.31 1.17 -12.31
CA LYS A 67 -6.57 2.44 -12.45
C LYS A 67 -6.16 3.05 -11.10
N CYS A 68 -5.83 2.20 -10.14
CA CYS A 68 -5.43 2.59 -8.79
C CYS A 68 -3.90 2.76 -8.73
N SER A 69 -3.43 3.77 -7.98
CA SER A 69 -2.00 3.96 -7.74
C SER A 69 -1.47 2.90 -6.76
N VAL A 70 -0.33 2.29 -7.08
CA VAL A 70 0.34 1.30 -6.21
C VAL A 70 1.61 1.92 -5.66
N HIS A 71 1.78 1.84 -4.34
CA HIS A 71 2.99 2.25 -3.67
C HIS A 71 3.62 1.06 -2.93
N HIS A 72 4.84 0.68 -3.32
CA HIS A 72 5.61 -0.34 -2.61
C HIS A 72 6.24 0.27 -1.38
N PHE A 73 5.84 -0.23 -0.21
CA PHE A 73 6.40 0.19 1.06
C PHE A 73 7.49 -0.79 1.48
N SER A 74 8.70 -0.28 1.74
CA SER A 74 9.86 -1.11 2.09
C SER A 74 9.81 -1.66 3.52
N GLY A 75 8.85 -1.25 4.35
CA GLY A 75 8.71 -1.73 5.73
C GLY A 75 7.84 -2.99 5.87
N ASN A 76 7.80 -3.51 7.10
CA ASN A 76 7.06 -4.72 7.48
C ASN A 76 5.57 -4.41 7.73
N ASN A 77 4.69 -5.41 7.65
CA ASN A 77 3.25 -5.24 7.92
C ASN A 77 2.92 -4.71 9.33
N VAL A 78 3.88 -4.76 10.27
CA VAL A 78 3.74 -4.25 11.65
C VAL A 78 3.91 -2.72 11.73
N SER A 79 4.63 -2.10 10.80
CA SER A 79 4.84 -0.65 10.78
C SER A 79 3.73 0.12 10.06
N ILE A 80 2.71 -0.57 9.57
CA ILE A 80 1.44 0.04 9.18
C ILE A 80 0.60 0.08 10.46
N PRO A 81 0.40 1.26 11.08
CA PRO A 81 -0.32 1.34 12.35
C PRO A 81 -1.72 0.75 12.16
N PRO A 82 -2.11 -0.31 12.90
CA PRO A 82 -3.43 -0.90 12.74
C PRO A 82 -4.49 0.04 13.31
N HIS A 83 -4.16 0.75 14.38
CA HIS A 83 -4.90 1.78 15.06
C HIS A 83 -3.87 2.47 15.99
N ILE A 84 -4.26 3.54 16.67
CA ILE A 84 -3.57 4.00 17.90
C ILE A 84 -3.23 2.80 18.79
#